data_AF-A0A172ZGV6-F1
#
_entry.id   AF-A0A172ZGV6-F1
#
_cell.length_a   1.000
_cell.length_b   1.000
_cell.length_c   1.000
_cell.angle_alpha   90.00
_cell.angle_beta   90.00
_cell.angle_gamma   90.00
#
_symmetry.space_group_name_H-M   'P 1'
#
loop_
_entity.id
_entity.type
_entity.pdbx_description
1 polymer ?
#
loop_
_entity_poly.entity_id
_entity_poly.type
_entity_poly.pdbx_seq_one_letter_code
_entity_poly.pdbx_strand_id
1 'polypeptide(L)'
;MTETNDIQTLKDWLNKHKDNTIIIEKKELDDTDIVHFTLSDIDERNEDNEIDDYLESALLLRGEGVTQNADGEEVQVPRDTYEIITHDLRIDEISDSRVQLNTERAAYTLTTK
;
A
#
# COMPACT_ATOMS: atom_id res chain seq x y z
N MET A 1 -12.64 -6.32 18.35
CA MET A 1 -11.58 -5.36 18.69
C MET A 1 -10.31 -5.87 18.02
N THR A 2 -10.11 -5.56 16.73
CA THR A 2 -9.01 -6.14 15.94
C THR A 2 -8.44 -5.23 14.85
N GLU A 3 -9.03 -4.06 14.54
CA GLU A 3 -8.55 -3.20 13.44
C GLU A 3 -7.22 -2.50 13.72
N THR A 4 -6.97 -2.02 14.94
CA THR A 4 -5.74 -1.27 15.27
C THR A 4 -4.47 -2.13 15.17
N ASN A 5 -4.59 -3.46 15.26
CA ASN A 5 -3.44 -4.36 15.26
C ASN A 5 -2.90 -4.61 13.85
N ASP A 6 -3.78 -4.68 12.85
CA ASP A 6 -3.39 -5.02 11.48
C ASP A 6 -2.67 -3.85 10.80
N ILE A 7 -3.13 -2.62 11.03
CA ILE A 7 -2.43 -1.41 10.53
C ILE A 7 -1.02 -1.33 11.11
N GLN A 8 -0.85 -1.51 12.43
CA GLN A 8 0.47 -1.49 13.05
C GLN A 8 1.35 -2.64 12.55
N THR A 9 0.78 -3.84 12.40
CA THR A 9 1.49 -5.01 11.86
C THR A 9 1.99 -4.77 10.44
N LEU A 10 1.15 -4.17 9.59
CA LEU A 10 1.54 -3.77 8.24
C LEU A 10 2.66 -2.72 8.26
N LYS A 11 2.55 -1.69 9.12
CA LYS A 11 3.59 -0.67 9.28
C LYS A 11 4.92 -1.27 9.71
N ASP A 12 4.91 -2.22 10.64
CA ASP A 12 6.13 -2.89 11.10
C ASP A 12 6.79 -3.69 9.98
N TRP A 13 5.99 -4.40 9.18
CA TRP A 13 6.48 -5.10 8.00
C TRP A 13 7.08 -4.14 6.97
N LEU A 14 6.37 -3.07 6.61
CA LEU A 14 6.85 -2.06 5.67
C LEU A 14 8.15 -1.41 6.16
N ASN A 15 8.25 -1.08 7.46
CA ASN A 15 9.47 -0.51 8.04
C ASN A 15 10.67 -1.47 7.96
N LYS A 16 10.45 -2.78 8.08
CA LYS A 16 11.51 -3.79 7.90
C LYS A 16 12.07 -3.80 6.48
N HIS A 17 11.26 -3.39 5.50
CA HIS A 17 11.61 -3.35 4.08
C HIS A 17 11.86 -1.94 3.56
N LYS A 18 12.07 -0.96 4.45
CA LYS A 18 12.54 0.38 4.09
C LYS A 18 13.85 0.29 3.29
N ASP A 19 14.05 1.24 2.38
CA ASP A 19 15.16 1.34 1.43
C ASP A 19 15.25 0.17 0.43
N ASN A 20 14.22 -0.67 0.34
CA ASN A 20 14.12 -1.78 -0.62
C ASN A 20 12.94 -1.59 -1.57
N THR A 21 13.01 -2.26 -2.72
CA THR A 21 11.88 -2.33 -3.65
C THR A 21 10.89 -3.40 -3.21
N ILE A 22 9.65 -2.96 -2.97
CA ILE A 22 8.49 -3.81 -2.79
C ILE A 22 7.66 -3.84 -4.07
N ILE A 23 7.02 -4.97 -4.35
CA ILE A 23 6.05 -5.13 -5.44
C ILE A 23 4.68 -5.06 -4.81
N ILE A 24 3.87 -4.09 -5.24
CA ILE A 24 2.51 -3.87 -4.76
C ILE A 24 1.57 -4.24 -5.90
N GLU A 25 0.83 -5.33 -5.72
CA GLU A 25 -0.30 -5.70 -6.58
C GLU A 25 -1.59 -5.25 -5.88
N LYS A 26 -2.36 -4.39 -6.53
CA LYS A 26 -3.69 -3.95 -6.07
C LYS A 26 -4.72 -4.51 -7.03
N LYS A 27 -5.71 -5.21 -6.48
CA LYS A 27 -6.80 -5.82 -7.24
C LYS A 27 -8.13 -5.24 -6.78
N GLU A 28 -8.82 -4.61 -7.73
CA GLU A 28 -10.20 -4.16 -7.62
C GLU A 28 -11.10 -5.06 -8.50
N LEU A 29 -12.41 -4.78 -8.55
CA LEU A 29 -13.38 -5.67 -9.20
C LEU A 29 -13.02 -6.00 -10.66
N ASP A 30 -12.59 -4.99 -11.41
CA ASP A 30 -12.34 -5.08 -12.86
C ASP A 30 -10.92 -4.67 -13.25
N ASP A 31 -10.04 -4.39 -12.28
CA ASP A 31 -8.72 -3.84 -12.53
C ASP A 31 -7.65 -4.43 -11.60
N THR A 32 -6.45 -4.61 -12.15
CA THR A 32 -5.27 -5.06 -11.40
C THR A 32 -4.09 -4.17 -11.76
N ASP A 33 -3.64 -3.40 -10.78
CA ASP A 33 -2.45 -2.57 -10.87
C ASP A 33 -1.26 -3.26 -10.23
N ILE A 34 -0.09 -3.19 -10.88
CA ILE A 34 1.18 -3.66 -10.31
C ILE A 34 2.18 -2.50 -10.32
N VAL A 35 2.76 -2.22 -9.17
CA VAL A 35 3.75 -1.17 -8.96
C VAL A 35 4.99 -1.76 -8.29
N HIS A 36 6.16 -1.49 -8.86
CA HIS A 36 7.44 -1.69 -8.19
C HIS A 36 7.81 -0.40 -7.47
N PHE A 37 7.87 -0.42 -6.15
CA PHE A 37 8.00 0.78 -5.34
C PHE A 37 9.22 0.67 -4.42
N THR A 38 10.19 1.55 -4.58
CA THR A 38 11.32 1.65 -3.65
C THR A 38 10.90 2.51 -2.47
N LEU A 39 10.69 1.86 -1.32
CA LEU A 39 10.10 2.47 -0.14
C LEU A 39 11.14 3.27 0.64
N SER A 40 10.94 4.58 0.76
CA SER A 40 11.83 5.49 1.48
C SER A 40 11.27 5.96 2.82
N ASP A 41 9.95 6.07 2.98
CA ASP A 41 9.32 6.42 4.26
C ASP A 41 7.85 6.02 4.32
N ILE A 42 7.24 6.07 5.51
CA ILE A 42 5.84 5.74 5.72
C ILE A 42 5.20 6.81 6.61
N ASP A 43 4.27 7.57 6.04
CA ASP A 43 3.40 8.48 6.79
C ASP A 43 2.01 7.84 7.02
N GLU A 44 1.24 8.40 7.93
CA GLU A 44 -0.15 8.01 8.19
C GLU A 44 -1.05 9.23 8.08
N ARG A 45 -2.10 9.10 7.26
CA ARG A 45 -3.20 10.05 7.20
C ARG A 45 -4.34 9.53 8.05
N ASN A 46 -4.60 10.22 9.15
CA ASN A 46 -5.81 10.01 9.95
C ASN A 46 -6.94 10.89 9.41
N GLU A 47 -8.19 10.44 9.58
CA GLU A 47 -9.43 11.13 9.19
C GLU A 47 -9.73 12.38 10.04
N ASP A 48 -8.71 13.07 10.57
CA ASP A 48 -8.84 14.04 11.65
C ASP A 48 -9.27 15.44 11.17
N ASN A 49 -10.09 15.51 10.11
CA ASN A 49 -10.80 16.73 9.73
C ASN A 49 -12.22 16.40 9.26
N GLU A 50 -13.18 16.62 10.15
CA GLU A 50 -14.66 16.60 9.94
C GLU A 50 -15.17 17.57 8.85
N ILE A 51 -14.29 18.07 7.98
CA ILE A 51 -14.63 19.03 6.92
C ILE A 51 -14.70 18.34 5.55
N ASP A 52 -14.10 17.16 5.39
CA ASP A 52 -14.06 16.47 4.09
C ASP A 52 -14.28 14.96 4.26
N ASP A 53 -15.56 14.55 4.28
CA ASP A 53 -16.02 13.14 4.31
C ASP A 53 -15.51 12.30 3.11
N TYR A 54 -14.68 12.88 2.22
CA TYR A 54 -14.07 12.21 1.08
C TYR A 54 -12.64 11.72 1.34
N LEU A 55 -11.99 12.09 2.45
CA LEU A 55 -10.60 11.71 2.74
C LEU A 55 -10.51 10.54 3.71
N GLU A 56 -10.49 9.33 3.16
CA GLU A 56 -10.30 8.08 3.90
C GLU A 56 -8.90 8.03 4.56
N SER A 57 -8.83 7.38 5.73
CA SER A 57 -7.58 7.07 6.42
C SER A 57 -6.69 6.17 5.56
N ALA A 58 -5.39 6.43 5.56
CA ALA A 58 -4.44 5.74 4.69
C ALA A 58 -3.01 5.71 5.25
N LEU A 59 -2.26 4.67 4.87
CA LEU A 59 -0.80 4.68 4.90
C LEU A 59 -0.29 5.30 3.61
N LEU A 60 0.62 6.26 3.75
CA LEU A 60 1.27 6.93 2.62
C LEU A 60 2.71 6.42 2.53
N LEU A 61 2.96 5.56 1.54
CA LEU A 61 4.29 5.04 1.24
C LEU A 61 5.04 6.07 0.40
N ARG A 62 6.08 6.69 0.97
CA ARG A 62 6.95 7.65 0.27
C ARG A 62 8.06 6.91 -0.44
N GLY A 63 8.37 7.29 -1.66
CA GLY A 63 9.41 6.62 -2.43
C GLY A 63 9.32 6.85 -3.93
N GLU A 64 10.03 6.02 -4.67
CA GLU A 64 10.02 6.05 -6.13
C GLU A 64 9.33 4.80 -6.66
N GLY A 65 8.23 5.01 -7.39
CA GLY A 65 7.48 3.95 -8.05
C GLY A 65 7.80 3.86 -9.54
N VAL A 66 7.88 2.65 -10.07
CA VAL A 66 7.78 2.37 -11.50
C VAL A 66 6.63 1.39 -11.74
N THR A 67 5.89 1.61 -12.83
CA THR A 67 4.87 0.69 -13.32
C THR A 67 5.11 0.40 -14.79
N GLN A 68 4.50 -0.66 -15.31
CA GLN A 68 4.62 -1.02 -16.71
C GLN A 68 3.44 -0.46 -17.50
N ASN A 69 3.70 0.37 -18.51
CA ASN A 69 2.65 0.90 -19.38
C ASN A 69 2.16 -0.16 -20.39
N ALA A 70 1.15 0.19 -21.19
CA ALA A 70 0.57 -0.71 -22.20
C ALA A 70 1.57 -1.20 -23.26
N ASP A 71 2.65 -0.46 -23.48
CA ASP A 71 3.72 -0.79 -24.42
C ASP A 71 4.82 -1.67 -23.79
N GLY A 72 4.69 -1.97 -22.49
CA GLY A 72 5.62 -2.79 -21.74
C GLY A 72 6.84 -2.05 -21.20
N GLU A 73 6.84 -0.72 -21.26
CA GLU A 73 7.93 0.11 -20.75
C GLU A 73 7.73 0.43 -19.27
N GLU A 74 8.82 0.44 -18.50
CA GLU A 74 8.81 0.93 -17.12
C GLU A 74 8.70 2.47 -17.12
N VAL A 75 7.61 2.99 -16.57
CA VAL A 75 7.34 4.42 -16.43
C VAL A 75 7.30 4.77 -14.95
N GLN A 76 7.95 5.88 -14.58
CA GLN A 76 7.85 6.40 -13.23
C GLN A 76 6.42 6.77 -12.88
N VAL A 77 5.97 6.36 -11.70
CA VAL A 77 4.71 6.81 -11.15
C VAL A 77 4.81 8.32 -10.91
N PRO A 78 3.86 9.15 -11.39
CA PRO A 78 3.97 10.62 -11.33
C PRO A 78 4.04 11.19 -9.91
N ARG A 79 3.62 10.39 -8.92
CA ARG A 79 3.61 10.74 -7.51
C ARG A 79 4.66 9.88 -6.80
N ASP A 80 5.45 10.53 -5.97
CA ASP A 80 6.42 9.95 -5.05
C ASP A 80 5.76 9.24 -3.84
N THR A 81 4.46 8.96 -3.96
CA THR A 81 3.63 8.50 -2.86
C THR A 81 2.61 7.48 -3.38
N TYR A 82 2.62 6.29 -2.79
CA TYR A 82 1.59 5.27 -2.98
C TYR A 82 0.69 5.21 -1.74
N GLU A 83 -0.63 5.14 -1.92
CA GLU A 83 -1.58 5.13 -0.81
C GLU A 83 -2.19 3.73 -0.62
N ILE A 84 -2.19 3.23 0.62
CA ILE A 84 -2.96 2.06 1.04
C ILE A 84 -4.05 2.55 1.99
N ILE A 85 -5.31 2.44 1.57
CA ILE A 85 -6.45 2.75 2.44
C ILE A 85 -6.44 1.83 3.65
N THR A 86 -6.61 2.40 4.85
CA THR A 86 -6.58 1.66 6.11
C THR A 86 -7.96 1.39 6.70
N HIS A 87 -9.01 2.02 6.18
CA HIS A 87 -10.38 1.73 6.57
C HIS A 87 -10.73 0.26 6.30
N ASP A 88 -11.24 -0.43 7.32
CA ASP A 88 -11.54 -1.86 7.30
C ASP A 88 -10.38 -2.78 6.85
N LEU A 89 -9.13 -2.30 7.01
CA LEU A 89 -7.96 -3.09 6.63
C LEU A 89 -7.86 -4.35 7.48
N ARG A 90 -7.69 -5.50 6.80
CA ARG A 90 -7.46 -6.80 7.42
C ARG A 90 -6.31 -7.52 6.75
N ILE A 91 -5.41 -8.07 7.55
CA ILE A 91 -4.33 -8.93 7.05
C ILE A 91 -4.83 -10.38 7.02
N ASP A 92 -4.80 -10.98 5.83
CA ASP A 92 -5.13 -12.40 5.63
C ASP A 92 -3.91 -13.29 5.88
N GLU A 93 -2.74 -12.86 5.39
CA GLU A 93 -1.48 -13.58 5.49
C GLU A 93 -0.32 -12.60 5.66
N ILE A 94 0.64 -12.94 6.52
CA ILE A 94 1.89 -12.20 6.66
C ILE A 94 3.07 -13.13 6.88
N SER A 95 4.16 -12.84 6.18
CA SER A 95 5.46 -13.49 6.27
C SER A 95 6.58 -12.47 6.03
N ASP A 96 7.82 -12.89 6.15
CA ASP A 96 8.98 -12.03 5.92
C ASP A 96 9.13 -11.49 4.49
N SER A 97 8.50 -12.09 3.49
CA SER A 97 8.63 -11.65 2.09
C SER A 97 7.29 -11.37 1.40
N ARG A 98 6.18 -11.54 2.12
CA ARG A 98 4.84 -11.38 1.56
C ARG A 98 3.81 -10.96 2.62
N VAL A 99 2.95 -10.02 2.23
CA VAL A 99 1.71 -9.68 2.95
C VAL A 99 0.55 -9.76 1.99
N GLN A 100 -0.55 -10.38 2.43
CA GLN A 100 -1.85 -10.30 1.78
C GLN A 100 -2.82 -9.60 2.72
N LEU A 101 -3.47 -8.57 2.22
CA LEU A 101 -4.42 -7.77 2.99
C LEU A 101 -5.58 -7.33 2.11
N ASN A 102 -6.71 -7.07 2.74
CA ASN A 102 -7.89 -6.56 2.07
C ASN A 102 -8.45 -5.37 2.82
N THR A 103 -9.16 -4.55 2.07
CA THR A 103 -10.05 -3.50 2.55
C THR A 103 -11.45 -3.80 2.03
N GLU A 104 -12.42 -2.94 2.31
CA GLU A 104 -13.73 -3.02 1.65
C GLU A 104 -13.62 -2.89 0.12
N ARG A 105 -12.65 -2.11 -0.37
CA ARG A 105 -12.57 -1.66 -1.77
C ARG A 105 -11.63 -2.48 -2.65
N ALA A 106 -10.54 -2.98 -2.06
CA ALA A 106 -9.47 -3.62 -2.81
C ALA A 106 -8.75 -4.71 -2.00
N ALA A 107 -8.24 -5.69 -2.71
CA ALA A 107 -7.27 -6.68 -2.21
C ALA A 107 -5.86 -6.25 -2.61
N TYR A 108 -4.90 -6.42 -1.72
CA TYR A 108 -3.50 -6.10 -1.97
C TYR A 108 -2.62 -7.31 -1.69
N THR A 109 -1.64 -7.53 -2.55
CA THR A 109 -0.51 -8.42 -2.29
C THR A 109 0.78 -7.62 -2.38
N LEU A 110 1.50 -7.54 -1.27
CA LEU A 110 2.82 -6.91 -1.20
C LEU A 110 3.86 -8.02 -1.13
N THR A 111 4.91 -7.92 -1.96
CA THR A 111 6.02 -8.88 -1.94
C THR A 111 7.36 -8.18 -2.01
N THR A 112 8.38 -8.78 -1.38
CA THR A 112 9.78 -8.37 -1.54
C THR A 112 10.51 -9.38 -2.41
N LYS A 113 11.57 -8.94 -3.10
CA LYS A 113 12.50 -9.86 -3.78
C LYS A 113 13.33 -10.66 -2.79
#